data_AF-A0A9N7R402-F1
#
_entry.id   AF-A0A9N7R402-F1
#
_cell.length_a   1.000
_cell.length_b   1.000
_cell.length_c   1.000
_cell.angle_alpha   90.00
_cell.angle_beta   90.00
_cell.angle_gamma   90.00
#
_symmetry.space_group_name_H-M   'P 1'
#
loop_
_entity.id
_entity.type
_entity.pdbx_description
1 polymer ?
#
loop_
_entity_poly.entity_id
_entity_poly.type
_entity_poly.pdbx_seq_one_letter_code
_entity_poly.pdbx_strand_id
1 'polypeptide(L)'
;CARDIDDILETVLEDHLARKEGVDKDNFMDILLGIYRGDVPGVSIDRITVKAMIYDVVGAGTETSATALMWMMTELIRHPHIMKKLQDEVRGVTEGKTVITEDDIQRMPYLKA
;
A
#
# COMPACT_ATOMS: atom_id res chain seq x y z
N CYS A 1 19.21 -10.61 -0.98
CA CYS A 1 18.33 -9.53 -0.46
C CYS A 1 18.45 -8.25 -1.26
N ALA A 2 19.58 -7.51 -1.21
CA ALA A 2 19.68 -6.22 -1.91
C ALA A 2 19.61 -6.35 -3.45
N ARG A 3 20.25 -7.37 -4.03
CA ARG A 3 20.17 -7.65 -5.48
C ARG A 3 18.76 -8.02 -5.91
N ASP A 4 18.11 -8.93 -5.18
CA ASP A 4 16.75 -9.38 -5.50
C ASP A 4 15.73 -8.23 -5.47
N ILE A 5 15.86 -7.31 -4.49
CA ILE A 5 15.03 -6.10 -4.43
C ILE A 5 15.31 -5.18 -5.61
N ASP A 6 16.60 -4.98 -5.94
CA ASP A 6 16.98 -4.16 -7.09
C ASP A 6 16.42 -4.73 -8.40
N ASP A 7 16.49 -6.05 -8.60
CA ASP A 7 15.95 -6.75 -9.77
C ASP A 7 14.42 -6.60 -9.88
N ILE A 8 13.71 -6.66 -8.75
CA ILE A 8 12.26 -6.42 -8.70
C ILE A 8 11.94 -4.97 -9.06
N LEU A 9 12.64 -4.01 -8.47
CA LEU A 9 12.43 -2.58 -8.74
C LEU A 9 12.76 -2.23 -10.19
N GLU A 10 13.78 -2.86 -10.75
CA GLU A 10 14.15 -2.74 -12.15
C GLU A 10 13.03 -3.23 -13.07
N THR A 11 12.49 -4.43 -12.78
CA THR A 11 11.37 -5.02 -13.54
C THR A 11 10.14 -4.11 -13.49
N VAL A 12 9.76 -3.64 -12.30
CA VAL A 12 8.62 -2.73 -12.11
C VAL A 12 8.81 -1.43 -12.90
N LEU A 13 10.02 -0.88 -12.87
CA LEU A 13 10.33 0.35 -13.60
C LEU A 13 10.23 0.15 -15.12
N GLU A 14 10.75 -0.96 -15.63
CA GLU A 14 10.69 -1.30 -17.06
C GLU A 14 9.25 -1.50 -17.54
N ASP A 15 8.42 -2.17 -16.74
CA ASP A 15 6.99 -2.35 -17.03
C ASP A 15 6.25 -1.01 -17.14
N HIS A 16 6.54 -0.06 -16.23
CA HIS A 16 5.93 1.28 -16.26
C HIS A 16 6.46 2.13 -17.42
N LEU A 17 7.75 2.02 -17.76
CA LEU A 17 8.33 2.70 -18.92
C LEU A 17 7.77 2.17 -20.25
N ALA A 18 7.48 0.87 -20.34
CA ALA A 18 6.92 0.23 -21.52
C ALA A 18 5.41 0.45 -21.70
N ARG A 19 4.72 0.97 -20.67
CA ARG A 19 3.28 1.26 -20.71
C ARG A 19 2.99 2.39 -21.70
N LYS A 20 2.05 2.17 -22.63
CA LYS A 20 1.64 3.20 -23.60
C LYS A 20 0.93 4.35 -22.89
N GLU A 21 1.28 5.58 -23.26
CA GLU A 21 0.60 6.78 -22.79
C GLU A 21 -0.91 6.72 -23.08
N GLY A 22 -1.74 6.87 -22.05
CA GLY A 22 -3.20 6.94 -22.19
C GLY A 22 -4.00 6.08 -21.19
N VAL A 23 -3.32 5.22 -20.42
CA VAL A 23 -3.96 4.48 -19.32
C VAL A 23 -3.49 5.09 -18.00
N ASP A 24 -4.29 6.00 -17.46
CA ASP A 24 -4.21 6.49 -16.07
C ASP A 24 -2.87 7.15 -15.68
N LYS A 25 -2.64 8.39 -16.15
CA LYS A 25 -1.41 9.17 -15.94
C LYS A 25 -1.22 9.72 -14.50
N ASP A 26 -1.99 9.26 -13.52
CA ASP A 26 -2.14 9.94 -12.22
C ASP A 26 -1.63 9.12 -11.02
N ASN A 27 -0.92 8.00 -11.24
CA ASN A 27 -0.30 7.27 -10.12
C ASN A 27 1.12 7.77 -9.80
N PHE A 28 1.55 7.50 -8.57
CA PHE A 28 2.85 7.91 -8.04
C PHE A 28 4.04 7.54 -8.95
N MET A 29 4.02 6.36 -9.56
CA MET A 29 5.11 5.89 -10.41
C MET A 29 5.17 6.65 -11.73
N ASP A 30 4.01 6.92 -12.35
CA ASP A 30 3.95 7.70 -13.58
C ASP A 30 4.40 9.15 -13.37
N ILE A 31 4.09 9.75 -12.21
CA ILE A 31 4.59 11.08 -11.83
C ILE A 31 6.12 11.08 -11.70
N LEU A 32 6.69 10.11 -10.98
CA LEU A 32 8.15 9.99 -10.86
C LEU A 32 8.83 9.78 -12.22
N LEU A 33 8.22 8.97 -13.09
CA LEU A 33 8.73 8.74 -14.44
C LEU A 33 8.67 9.99 -15.33
N GLY A 34 7.63 10.82 -15.20
CA GLY A 34 7.56 12.12 -15.88
C GLY A 34 8.70 13.05 -15.46
N ILE A 35 9.00 13.12 -14.16
CA ILE A 35 10.15 13.89 -13.65
C ILE A 35 11.47 13.32 -14.20
N TYR A 36 11.62 11.99 -14.22
CA TYR A 36 12.79 11.33 -14.80
C TYR A 36 12.96 11.63 -16.31
N ARG A 37 11.86 11.72 -17.06
CA ARG A 37 11.85 12.06 -18.51
C ARG A 37 12.13 13.55 -18.78
N GLY A 38 12.14 14.39 -17.75
CA GLY A 38 12.39 15.82 -17.88
C GLY A 38 11.12 16.65 -18.17
N ASP A 39 9.94 16.11 -17.87
CA ASP A 39 8.67 16.82 -18.07
C ASP A 39 8.50 18.01 -17.11
N VAL A 40 9.29 18.05 -16.03
CA VAL A 40 9.30 19.13 -15.03
C VAL A 40 10.56 19.99 -15.16
N PRO A 41 10.46 21.26 -15.60
CA PRO A 41 11.61 22.13 -15.76
C PRO A 41 12.36 22.38 -14.44
N GLY A 42 13.68 22.26 -14.47
CA GLY A 42 14.55 22.55 -13.31
C GLY A 42 14.68 21.41 -12.29
N VAL A 43 14.05 20.26 -12.52
CA VAL A 43 14.20 19.06 -11.69
C VAL A 43 14.60 17.89 -12.58
N SER A 44 15.69 17.21 -12.23
CA SER A 44 16.13 15.98 -12.89
C SER A 44 16.49 14.95 -11.83
N ILE A 45 15.91 13.77 -11.92
CA ILE A 45 16.23 12.64 -11.04
C ILE A 45 16.80 11.50 -11.88
N ASP A 46 17.75 10.75 -11.32
CA ASP A 46 18.33 9.59 -11.98
C ASP A 46 17.58 8.28 -11.65
N ARG A 47 17.90 7.21 -12.36
CA ARG A 47 17.26 5.90 -12.22
C ARG A 47 17.40 5.31 -10.81
N ILE A 48 18.56 5.51 -10.16
CA ILE A 48 18.81 5.05 -8.79
C ILE A 48 17.91 5.81 -7.83
N THR A 49 17.79 7.12 -8.01
CA THR A 49 16.89 7.97 -7.21
C THR A 49 15.43 7.54 -7.35
N VAL A 50 14.97 7.24 -8.56
CA VAL A 50 13.60 6.72 -8.79
C VAL A 50 13.37 5.40 -8.05
N LYS A 51 14.29 4.43 -8.20
CA LYS A 51 14.18 3.13 -7.51
C LYS A 51 14.22 3.30 -5.98
N ALA A 52 15.07 4.19 -5.47
CA ALA A 52 15.17 4.47 -4.05
C ALA A 52 13.87 5.08 -3.48
N MET A 53 13.24 6.02 -4.19
CA MET A 53 11.96 6.61 -3.76
C MET A 53 10.82 5.59 -3.76
N ILE A 54 10.74 4.72 -4.77
CA ILE A 54 9.74 3.63 -4.81
C ILE A 54 9.95 2.70 -3.62
N TYR A 55 11.20 2.30 -3.38
CA TYR A 55 11.53 1.42 -2.26
C TYR A 55 11.19 2.04 -0.91
N ASP A 56 11.51 3.32 -0.71
CA ASP A 56 11.27 4.03 0.54
C ASP A 56 9.78 4.06 0.90
N VAL A 57 8.93 4.48 -0.04
CA VAL A 57 7.47 4.56 0.18
C VAL A 57 6.88 3.18 0.47
N VAL A 58 7.24 2.17 -0.32
CA VAL A 58 6.71 0.80 -0.17
C VAL A 58 7.22 0.16 1.13
N GLY A 59 8.50 0.31 1.43
CA GLY A 59 9.13 -0.23 2.64
C GLY A 59 8.54 0.39 3.90
N ALA A 60 8.51 1.72 3.97
CA ALA A 60 7.95 2.46 5.10
C ALA A 60 6.48 2.12 5.36
N GLY A 61 5.67 2.00 4.31
CA GLY A 61 4.25 1.66 4.44
C GLY A 61 4.01 0.19 4.82
N THR A 62 4.80 -0.73 4.29
CA THR A 62 4.57 -2.17 4.45
C THR A 62 5.05 -2.69 5.80
N GLU A 63 6.29 -2.37 6.20
CA GLU A 63 6.88 -2.92 7.42
C GLU A 63 6.12 -2.46 8.67
N THR A 64 5.76 -1.17 8.73
CA THR A 64 5.02 -0.59 9.85
C THR A 64 3.61 -1.15 9.95
N SER A 65 2.87 -1.21 8.83
CA SER A 65 1.52 -1.75 8.79
C SER A 65 1.48 -3.24 9.11
N ALA A 66 2.42 -4.03 8.56
CA ALA A 66 2.52 -5.47 8.86
C ALA A 66 2.80 -5.72 10.35
N THR A 67 3.72 -4.94 10.94
CA THR A 67 4.02 -5.04 12.37
C THR A 67 2.80 -4.67 13.22
N ALA A 68 2.11 -3.58 12.90
CA ALA A 68 0.90 -3.17 13.60
C ALA A 68 -0.20 -4.26 13.56
N LEU A 69 -0.46 -4.83 12.37
CA LEU A 69 -1.43 -5.91 12.19
C LEU A 69 -1.02 -7.19 12.95
N MET A 70 0.27 -7.51 12.96
CA MET A 70 0.80 -8.66 13.71
C MET A 70 0.54 -8.51 15.21
N TRP A 71 0.81 -7.34 15.78
CA TRP A 71 0.54 -7.06 17.20
C TRP A 71 -0.95 -7.05 17.49
N MET A 72 -1.76 -6.41 16.65
CA MET A 72 -3.21 -6.42 16.78
C MET A 72 -3.77 -7.84 16.81
N MET A 73 -3.40 -8.69 15.85
CA MET A 73 -3.84 -10.08 15.81
C MET A 73 -3.34 -10.88 17.01
N THR A 74 -2.09 -10.68 17.41
CA THR A 74 -1.52 -11.31 18.60
C THR A 74 -2.35 -10.99 19.85
N GLU A 75 -2.69 -9.72 20.04
CA GLU A 75 -3.47 -9.28 21.20
C GLU A 75 -4.91 -9.79 21.16
N LEU A 76 -5.56 -9.77 19.99
CA LEU A 76 -6.90 -10.31 19.83
C LEU A 76 -6.96 -11.82 20.11
N ILE A 77 -5.95 -12.59 19.67
CA ILE A 77 -5.86 -14.04 19.96
C ILE A 77 -5.69 -14.29 21.46
N ARG A 78 -4.94 -13.44 22.17
CA ARG A 78 -4.77 -13.53 23.63
C ARG A 78 -6.04 -13.17 24.41
N HIS A 79 -6.92 -12.36 23.82
CA HIS A 79 -8.18 -11.92 24.42
C HIS A 79 -9.40 -12.39 23.61
N PRO A 80 -9.76 -13.69 23.66
CA PRO A 80 -10.79 -14.27 22.80
C PRO A 80 -12.18 -13.65 22.96
N HIS A 81 -12.50 -13.08 24.12
CA HIS A 81 -13.76 -12.36 24.34
C HIS A 81 -13.83 -11.04 23.56
N ILE A 82 -12.70 -10.31 23.48
CA ILE A 82 -12.56 -9.08 22.68
C ILE A 82 -12.64 -9.43 21.20
N MET A 83 -11.89 -10.46 20.77
CA MET A 83 -11.92 -10.97 19.39
C MET A 83 -13.33 -11.35 18.96
N LYS A 84 -14.07 -12.08 19.81
CA LYS A 84 -15.45 -12.47 19.51
C LYS A 84 -16.35 -11.25 19.30
N LYS A 85 -16.27 -10.26 20.19
CA LYS A 85 -17.06 -9.02 20.06
C LYS A 85 -16.72 -8.26 18.77
N LEU A 86 -15.45 -8.18 18.39
CA LEU A 86 -15.01 -7.57 17.14
C LEU A 86 -15.56 -8.32 15.91
N GLN A 87 -15.45 -9.66 15.91
CA GLN A 87 -15.97 -10.49 14.81
C GLN A 87 -17.48 -10.38 14.68
N ASP A 88 -18.21 -10.32 15.80
CA ASP A 88 -19.66 -10.15 15.81
C ASP A 88 -20.05 -8.78 15.23
N GLU A 89 -19.33 -7.69 15.55
CA GLU A 89 -19.55 -6.37 14.93
C GLU A 89 -19.27 -6.40 13.42
N VAL A 90 -18.10 -6.91 13.00
CA VAL A 90 -17.71 -6.97 11.60
C VAL A 90 -18.71 -7.80 10.79
N ARG A 91 -19.11 -8.98 11.27
CA ARG A 91 -20.11 -9.83 10.59
C ARG A 91 -21.49 -9.16 10.54
N GLY A 92 -21.86 -8.45 11.60
CA GLY A 92 -23.11 -7.69 11.66
C GLY A 92 -23.17 -6.55 10.65
N VAL A 93 -22.08 -5.82 10.43
CA VAL A 93 -22.06 -4.68 9.48
C VAL A 93 -21.87 -5.15 8.03
N THR A 94 -21.05 -6.17 7.82
CA THR A 94 -20.71 -6.63 6.47
C THR A 94 -21.79 -7.49 5.83
N GLU A 95 -22.62 -8.19 6.61
CA GLU A 95 -23.78 -8.96 6.13
C GLU A 95 -23.47 -9.90 4.92
N GLY A 96 -22.25 -10.42 4.82
CA GLY A 96 -21.84 -11.30 3.71
C GLY A 96 -21.34 -10.58 2.44
N LYS A 97 -21.12 -9.27 2.49
CA LYS A 97 -20.45 -8.51 1.42
C LYS A 97 -19.05 -9.06 1.14
N THR A 98 -18.71 -9.18 -0.14
CA THR A 98 -17.37 -9.54 -0.61
C THR A 98 -16.43 -8.34 -0.73
N VAL A 99 -16.99 -7.14 -0.90
CA VAL A 99 -16.26 -5.87 -1.01
C VAL A 99 -16.72 -4.96 0.11
N ILE A 100 -15.77 -4.51 0.93
CA ILE A 100 -16.01 -3.63 2.07
C ILE A 100 -15.62 -2.22 1.68
N THR A 101 -16.53 -1.27 1.89
CA THR A 101 -16.31 0.15 1.59
C THR A 101 -15.88 0.93 2.84
N GLU A 102 -15.35 2.13 2.65
CA GLU A 102 -15.01 3.00 3.79
C GLU A 102 -16.24 3.34 4.64
N ASP A 103 -17.41 3.52 4.02
CA ASP A 103 -18.68 3.75 4.71
C ASP A 103 -19.08 2.57 5.60
N ASP A 104 -18.76 1.33 5.20
CA ASP A 104 -18.98 0.15 6.03
C ASP A 104 -18.08 0.19 7.27
N ILE A 105 -16.81 0.57 7.11
CA ILE A 105 -15.88 0.77 8.23
C ILE A 105 -16.39 1.88 9.16
N GLN A 106 -17.00 2.94 8.62
CA GLN A 106 -17.59 4.00 9.44
C GLN A 106 -18.64 3.49 10.44
N ARG A 107 -19.30 2.39 10.11
CA ARG A 107 -20.33 1.73 10.93
C ARG A 107 -19.78 0.71 11.93
N MET A 108 -18.45 0.55 12.05
CA MET A 108 -17.78 -0.37 12.97
C MET A 108 -17.09 0.40 14.12
N PRO A 109 -17.83 0.93 15.11
CA PRO A 109 -17.26 1.74 16.18
C PRO A 109 -16.30 0.95 17.09
N TYR A 110 -16.50 -0.35 17.28
CA TYR A 110 -15.62 -1.17 18.10
C TYR A 110 -14.30 -1.51 17.41
N LEU A 111 -14.31 -1.68 16.08
CA LEU A 111 -13.07 -1.79 15.28
C LEU A 111 -12.21 -0.51 15.33
N LYS A 112 -12.85 0.65 15.46
CA LYS A 112 -12.18 1.97 15.44
C LYS A 112 -11.72 2.46 16.81
N ALA A 113 -12.29 1.92 17.88
CA ALA A 113 -12.01 2.33 19.26
C ALA A 113 -10.59 1.96 19.69
#